data_AF-A0A0F2R9V0-F1
#
_entry.id   AF-A0A0F2R9V0-F1
#
_cell.length_a   1.000
_cell.length_b   1.000
_cell.length_c   1.000
_cell.angle_alpha   90.00
_cell.angle_beta   90.00
_cell.angle_gamma   90.00
#
_symmetry.space_group_name_H-M   'P 1'
#
loop_
_entity.id
_entity.type
_entity.pdbx_description
1 polymer ?
#
loop_
_entity_poly.entity_id
_entity_poly.type
_entity_poly.pdbx_seq_one_letter_code
_entity_poly.pdbx_strand_id
1 'polypeptide(L)'
;LVAASGDAGRVAALLGGAPGSFLNMAAMMADHHAFVVQPFWDWMACLPDPEGLLLHLKLRRWSLDEAPLPQPLFEDVVELLYHRDLFLRGQLRLGGQRLNPALPHPLMTVYDPRSRTVPPSSLMPLHDMNPHRLTRRTAWEWEPGVLFHHLAPVVGRKAHKELWPLILGWGGEVVG
;
A
#
# COMPACT_ATOMS: atom_id res chain seq x y z
N LEU A 1 10.83 -8.74 -4.62
CA LEU A 1 10.65 -9.96 -3.80
C LEU A 1 9.45 -10.77 -4.28
N VAL A 2 8.22 -10.24 -4.25
CA VAL A 2 7.05 -10.94 -4.83
C VAL A 2 7.21 -11.20 -6.33
N ALA A 3 7.77 -10.24 -7.07
CA ALA A 3 8.09 -10.38 -8.51
C ALA A 3 8.97 -11.61 -8.88
N ALA A 4 9.68 -12.18 -7.90
CA ALA A 4 10.60 -13.32 -8.07
C ALA A 4 10.11 -14.57 -7.32
N SER A 5 8.86 -14.59 -6.87
CA SER A 5 8.28 -15.71 -6.14
C SER A 5 7.91 -16.87 -7.07
N GLY A 6 7.66 -18.04 -6.51
CA GLY A 6 7.20 -19.21 -7.27
C GLY A 6 5.79 -19.02 -7.82
N ASP A 7 5.33 -20.00 -8.60
CA ASP A 7 3.99 -20.04 -9.20
C ASP A 7 2.89 -19.87 -8.13
N ALA A 8 2.14 -18.78 -8.23
CA ALA A 8 1.12 -18.42 -7.23
C ALA A 8 -0.07 -19.39 -7.22
N GLY A 9 -0.43 -19.94 -8.38
CA GLY A 9 -1.51 -20.90 -8.53
C GLY A 9 -1.20 -22.22 -7.80
N ARG A 10 0.05 -22.70 -7.90
CA ARG A 10 0.51 -23.88 -7.14
C ARG A 10 0.47 -23.65 -5.63
N VAL A 11 0.91 -22.47 -5.17
CA VAL A 11 0.90 -22.12 -3.74
C VAL A 11 -0.53 -22.04 -3.20
N ALA A 12 -1.43 -21.35 -3.91
CA ALA A 12 -2.81 -21.21 -3.48
C ALA A 12 -3.61 -22.52 -3.57
N ALA A 13 -3.36 -23.35 -4.59
CA ALA A 13 -4.00 -24.66 -4.73
C ALA A 13 -3.65 -25.61 -3.57
N LEU A 14 -2.41 -25.57 -3.08
CA LEU A 14 -1.98 -26.35 -1.92
C LEU A 14 -2.67 -25.92 -0.61
N LEU A 15 -3.10 -24.67 -0.53
CA LEU A 15 -3.72 -24.07 0.67
C LEU A 15 -5.25 -23.93 0.55
N GLY A 16 -5.85 -24.28 -0.58
CA GLY A 16 -7.29 -24.10 -0.83
C GLY A 16 -7.73 -22.63 -0.91
N GLY A 17 -6.82 -21.73 -1.30
CA GLY A 17 -6.95 -20.28 -1.17
C GLY A 17 -5.63 -19.64 -0.72
N ALA A 18 -5.63 -18.34 -0.45
CA ALA A 18 -4.54 -17.69 0.28
C ALA A 18 -5.04 -17.25 1.67
N PRO A 19 -4.83 -18.06 2.72
CA PRO A 19 -5.19 -17.70 4.10
C PRO A 19 -4.55 -16.37 4.51
N GLY A 20 -5.22 -15.60 5.36
CA GLY A 20 -4.69 -14.32 5.83
C GLY A 20 -3.34 -14.46 6.54
N SER A 21 -3.15 -15.50 7.35
CA SER A 21 -1.88 -15.79 8.03
C SER A 21 -0.74 -16.09 7.06
N PHE A 22 -1.05 -16.75 5.94
CA PHE A 22 -0.11 -16.94 4.84
C PHE A 22 0.25 -15.60 4.19
N LEU A 23 -0.73 -14.73 3.94
CA LEU A 23 -0.47 -13.39 3.39
C LEU A 23 0.37 -12.52 4.34
N ASN A 24 0.12 -12.58 5.65
CA ASN A 24 0.92 -11.91 6.66
C ASN A 24 2.37 -12.42 6.67
N MET A 25 2.55 -13.74 6.63
CA MET A 25 3.89 -14.34 6.51
C MET A 25 4.58 -13.91 5.20
N ALA A 26 3.87 -13.90 4.07
CA ALA A 26 4.41 -13.46 2.80
C ALA A 26 4.83 -11.98 2.83
N ALA A 27 4.04 -11.10 3.46
CA ALA A 27 4.37 -9.69 3.65
C ALA A 27 5.63 -9.52 4.53
N MET A 28 5.72 -10.27 5.64
CA MET A 28 6.90 -10.29 6.51
C MET A 28 8.17 -10.75 5.77
N MET A 29 8.05 -11.76 4.90
CA MET A 29 9.16 -12.24 4.07
C MET A 29 9.54 -11.24 2.97
N ALA A 30 8.56 -10.49 2.44
CA ALA A 30 8.80 -9.47 1.43
C ALA A 30 9.47 -8.21 2.00
N ASP A 31 9.12 -7.81 3.23
CA ASP A 31 9.72 -6.66 3.91
C ASP A 31 9.75 -6.85 5.44
N HIS A 32 10.76 -7.57 5.90
CA HIS A 32 10.97 -7.82 7.33
C HIS A 32 11.10 -6.52 8.14
N HIS A 33 11.67 -5.47 7.54
CA HIS A 33 11.81 -4.19 8.24
C HIS A 33 10.43 -3.55 8.47
N ALA A 34 9.58 -3.50 7.45
CA ALA A 34 8.26 -2.87 7.56
C ALA A 34 7.29 -3.64 8.47
N PHE A 35 7.31 -4.98 8.45
CA PHE A 35 6.30 -5.78 9.15
C PHE A 35 6.75 -6.34 10.50
N VAL A 36 8.06 -6.33 10.81
CA VAL A 36 8.58 -6.83 12.11
C VAL A 36 9.28 -5.74 12.90
N VAL A 37 10.21 -5.03 12.26
CA VAL A 37 11.07 -4.06 12.95
C VAL A 37 10.32 -2.75 13.24
N GLN A 38 9.58 -2.21 12.27
CA GLN A 38 8.80 -0.98 12.45
C GLN A 38 7.77 -1.07 13.57
N PRO A 39 6.90 -2.10 13.65
CA PRO A 39 5.96 -2.24 14.77
C PRO A 39 6.61 -2.21 16.15
N PHE A 40 7.80 -2.79 16.29
CA PHE A 40 8.53 -2.78 17.55
C PHE A 40 9.05 -1.37 17.89
N TRP A 41 9.66 -0.69 16.92
CA TRP A 41 10.15 0.68 17.12
C TRP A 41 9.02 1.68 17.34
N ASP A 42 7.92 1.55 16.60
CA ASP A 42 6.74 2.40 16.71
C ASP A 42 6.13 2.30 18.11
N TRP A 43 6.00 1.08 18.64
CA TRP A 43 5.57 0.85 20.02
C TRP A 43 6.47 1.59 21.01
N MET A 44 7.79 1.41 20.92
CA MET A 44 8.76 2.10 21.78
C MET A 44 8.66 3.62 21.66
N ALA A 45 8.47 4.14 20.44
CA ALA A 45 8.38 5.57 20.17
C ALA A 45 7.08 6.20 20.72
N CYS A 46 5.97 5.46 20.77
CA CYS A 46 4.69 5.97 21.25
C CYS A 46 4.40 5.64 22.73
N LEU A 47 5.27 4.92 23.44
CA LEU A 47 5.12 4.62 24.88
C LEU A 47 4.81 5.84 25.77
N PRO A 48 5.46 7.02 25.61
CA PRO A 48 5.17 8.18 26.45
C PRO A 48 3.89 8.93 26.06
N ASP A 49 3.22 8.53 24.98
CA ASP A 49 2.05 9.21 24.42
C ASP A 49 0.82 8.28 24.49
N PRO A 50 -0.08 8.47 25.48
CA PRO A 50 -1.24 7.60 25.67
C PRO A 50 -2.14 7.47 24.45
N GLU A 51 -2.30 8.55 23.68
CA GLU A 51 -3.11 8.55 22.47
C GLU A 51 -2.42 7.80 21.33
N GLY A 52 -1.11 8.00 21.15
CA GLY A 52 -0.29 7.26 20.19
C GLY A 52 -0.27 5.77 20.50
N LEU A 53 -0.13 5.40 21.77
CA LEU A 53 -0.20 4.01 22.23
C LEU A 53 -1.58 3.39 21.97
N LEU A 54 -2.66 4.12 22.22
CA LEU A 54 -4.01 3.65 21.93
C LEU A 54 -4.20 3.40 20.42
N LEU A 55 -3.70 4.30 19.57
CA LEU A 55 -3.74 4.12 18.12
C LEU A 55 -2.92 2.88 17.69
N HIS A 56 -1.70 2.73 18.22
CA HIS A 56 -0.84 1.58 17.95
C HIS A 56 -1.56 0.26 18.28
N LEU A 57 -2.18 0.17 19.46
CA LEU A 57 -2.90 -1.04 19.89
C LEU A 57 -4.12 -1.33 19.02
N LYS A 58 -4.87 -0.29 18.62
CA LYS A 58 -6.01 -0.45 17.69
C LYS A 58 -5.56 -0.99 16.33
N LEU A 59 -4.47 -0.45 15.78
CA LEU A 59 -3.90 -0.91 14.51
C LEU A 59 -3.33 -2.32 14.64
N ARG A 60 -2.71 -2.65 15.78
CA ARG A 60 -2.22 -4.01 16.05
C ARG A 60 -3.37 -5.00 16.08
N ARG A 61 -4.46 -4.68 16.78
CA ARG A 61 -5.67 -5.51 16.75
C ARG A 61 -6.20 -5.66 15.32
N TRP A 62 -6.27 -4.57 14.56
CA TRP A 62 -6.74 -4.59 13.17
C TRP A 62 -5.86 -5.47 12.28
N SER A 63 -4.54 -5.44 12.46
CA SER A 63 -3.61 -6.29 11.68
C SER A 63 -3.79 -7.80 11.93
N LEU A 64 -4.47 -8.16 13.04
CA LEU A 64 -4.80 -9.56 13.38
C LEU A 64 -6.20 -9.96 12.90
N ASP A 65 -7.02 -9.02 12.40
CA ASP A 65 -8.32 -9.31 11.79
C ASP A 65 -8.11 -9.81 10.34
N GLU A 66 -7.52 -11.00 10.22
CA GLU A 66 -7.15 -11.62 8.96
C GLU A 66 -8.37 -12.11 8.15
N ALA A 67 -8.33 -11.94 6.83
CA ALA A 67 -9.32 -12.49 5.90
C ALA A 67 -8.62 -13.26 4.76
N PRO A 68 -9.14 -14.43 4.36
CA PRO A 68 -8.57 -15.18 3.25
C PRO A 68 -8.86 -14.50 1.91
N LEU A 69 -7.91 -14.55 0.98
CA LEU A 69 -8.10 -14.11 -0.39
C LEU A 69 -8.51 -15.32 -1.27
N PRO A 70 -9.57 -15.21 -2.10
CA PRO A 70 -9.94 -16.27 -3.03
C PRO A 70 -8.77 -16.64 -3.94
N GLN A 71 -8.56 -17.94 -4.17
CA GLN A 71 -7.45 -18.45 -4.97
C GLN A 71 -7.30 -17.75 -6.33
N PRO A 72 -8.36 -17.61 -7.16
CA PRO A 72 -8.21 -16.96 -8.47
C PRO A 72 -7.75 -15.51 -8.36
N LEU A 73 -8.23 -14.78 -7.34
CA LEU A 73 -7.83 -13.40 -7.11
C LEU A 73 -6.38 -13.29 -6.64
N PHE A 74 -5.94 -14.19 -5.77
CA PHE A 74 -4.53 -14.24 -5.35
C PHE A 74 -3.60 -14.50 -6.54
N GLU A 75 -3.93 -15.51 -7.35
CA GLU A 75 -3.17 -15.86 -8.54
C GLU A 75 -3.12 -14.70 -9.53
N ASP A 76 -4.26 -14.08 -9.86
CA ASP A 76 -4.32 -12.93 -10.77
C ASP A 76 -3.48 -11.76 -10.26
N VAL A 77 -3.54 -11.43 -8.96
CA VAL A 77 -2.76 -10.34 -8.38
C VAL A 77 -1.26 -10.62 -8.48
N VAL A 78 -0.81 -11.81 -8.08
CA VAL A 78 0.63 -12.15 -8.11
C VAL A 78 1.13 -12.25 -9.54
N GLU A 79 0.44 -12.99 -10.39
CA GLU A 79 0.92 -13.30 -11.73
C GLU A 79 0.78 -12.13 -12.71
N LEU A 80 -0.35 -11.42 -12.69
CA LEU A 80 -0.62 -10.36 -13.65
C LEU A 80 -0.01 -9.03 -13.22
N LEU A 81 0.03 -8.73 -11.92
CA LEU A 81 0.52 -7.45 -11.41
C LEU A 81 1.97 -7.54 -10.93
N TYR A 82 2.29 -8.45 -10.00
CA TYR A 82 3.64 -8.51 -9.44
C TYR A 82 4.68 -9.14 -10.38
N HIS A 83 4.38 -10.26 -11.02
CA HIS A 83 5.32 -10.95 -11.92
C HIS A 83 5.43 -10.27 -13.30
N ARG A 84 4.28 -9.91 -13.88
CA ARG A 84 4.21 -9.47 -15.30
C ARG A 84 3.99 -7.97 -15.49
N ASP A 85 3.61 -7.23 -14.45
CA ASP A 85 3.35 -5.79 -14.50
C ASP A 85 2.41 -5.39 -15.66
N LEU A 86 1.36 -6.18 -15.88
CA LEU A 86 0.51 -6.02 -17.05
C LEU A 86 -0.28 -4.71 -17.03
N PHE A 87 -0.56 -4.12 -15.86
CA PHE A 87 -1.27 -2.85 -15.79
C PHE A 87 -0.44 -1.70 -16.36
N LEU A 88 0.80 -1.51 -15.87
CA LEU A 88 1.67 -0.43 -16.30
C LEU A 88 2.11 -0.58 -17.76
N ARG A 89 2.26 -1.83 -18.23
CA ARG A 89 2.47 -2.15 -19.66
C ARG A 89 1.23 -1.93 -20.53
N GLY A 90 0.10 -1.58 -19.92
CA GLY A 90 -1.19 -1.44 -20.56
C GLY A 90 -1.65 -2.72 -21.22
N GLN A 91 -1.33 -3.90 -20.70
CA GLN A 91 -1.71 -5.22 -21.26
C GLN A 91 -2.77 -5.93 -20.41
N LEU A 92 -3.03 -5.45 -19.20
CA LEU A 92 -4.02 -6.04 -18.29
C LEU A 92 -5.43 -5.95 -18.89
N ARG A 93 -6.16 -7.06 -18.82
CA ARG A 93 -7.56 -7.15 -19.23
C ARG A 93 -8.43 -7.59 -18.07
N LEU A 94 -9.52 -6.88 -17.81
CA LEU A 94 -10.56 -7.26 -16.84
C LEU A 94 -11.92 -7.19 -17.55
N GLY A 95 -12.75 -8.22 -17.41
CA GLY A 95 -14.05 -8.29 -18.08
C GLY A 95 -13.99 -8.15 -19.61
N GLY A 96 -12.89 -8.62 -20.24
CA GLY A 96 -12.63 -8.47 -21.68
C GLY A 96 -12.10 -7.10 -22.09
N GLN A 97 -12.16 -6.09 -21.22
CA GLN A 97 -11.68 -4.74 -21.49
C GLN A 97 -10.21 -4.60 -21.12
N ARG A 98 -9.43 -3.97 -22.01
CA ARG A 98 -8.03 -3.63 -21.78
C ARG A 98 -7.96 -2.36 -20.94
N LEU A 99 -7.27 -2.42 -19.80
CA LEU A 99 -7.09 -1.26 -18.94
C LEU A 99 -5.98 -0.35 -19.47
N ASN A 100 -6.19 0.96 -19.34
CA ASN A 100 -5.22 1.98 -19.73
C ASN A 100 -4.55 2.59 -18.49
N PRO A 101 -3.21 2.51 -18.34
CA PRO A 101 -2.49 3.20 -17.28
C PRO A 101 -2.47 4.72 -17.46
N ALA A 102 -2.78 5.23 -18.67
CA ALA A 102 -3.04 6.65 -18.88
C ALA A 102 -4.47 7.00 -18.43
N LEU A 103 -4.55 7.66 -17.28
CA LEU A 103 -5.76 8.08 -16.61
C LEU A 103 -6.21 9.45 -17.13
N PRO A 104 -7.50 9.64 -17.43
CA PRO A 104 -8.01 10.92 -17.94
C PRO A 104 -8.18 12.00 -16.87
N HIS A 105 -7.86 11.69 -15.60
CA HIS A 105 -8.05 12.57 -14.45
C HIS A 105 -6.71 12.87 -13.76
N PRO A 106 -6.56 14.04 -13.11
CA PRO A 106 -5.37 14.36 -12.33
C PRO A 106 -5.15 13.36 -11.18
N LEU A 107 -3.87 13.16 -10.83
CA LEU A 107 -3.48 12.26 -9.75
C LEU A 107 -2.77 13.01 -8.63
N MET A 108 -3.14 12.73 -7.40
CA MET A 108 -2.32 13.06 -6.23
C MET A 108 -1.67 11.79 -5.71
N THR A 109 -0.34 11.75 -5.74
CA THR A 109 0.44 10.63 -5.21
C THR A 109 1.06 11.04 -3.89
N VAL A 110 0.60 10.41 -2.80
CA VAL A 110 1.23 10.49 -1.49
C VAL A 110 2.16 9.29 -1.33
N TYR A 111 3.41 9.52 -0.95
CA TYR A 111 4.40 8.46 -0.86
C TYR A 111 5.42 8.72 0.26
N ASP A 112 5.95 7.65 0.84
CA ASP A 112 7.11 7.72 1.72
C ASP A 112 8.39 7.52 0.87
N PRO A 113 9.29 8.52 0.81
CA PRO A 113 10.55 8.41 0.06
C PRO A 113 11.46 7.25 0.52
N ARG A 114 11.27 6.76 1.75
CA ARG A 114 12.07 5.70 2.38
C ARG A 114 11.36 4.33 2.36
N SER A 115 10.13 4.25 1.82
CA SER A 115 9.36 3.01 1.76
C SER A 115 10.09 1.95 0.95
N ARG A 116 10.24 0.75 1.51
CA ARG A 116 10.76 -0.44 0.82
C ARG A 116 9.64 -1.35 0.34
N THR A 117 8.51 -1.35 1.05
CA THR A 117 7.32 -2.14 0.72
C THR A 117 6.64 -1.61 -0.54
N VAL A 118 6.50 -0.29 -0.64
CA VAL A 118 5.94 0.41 -1.80
C VAL A 118 6.90 1.54 -2.17
N PRO A 119 8.02 1.22 -2.84
CA PRO A 119 9.06 2.20 -3.10
C PRO A 119 8.59 3.26 -4.11
N PRO A 120 9.15 4.49 -4.09
CA PRO A 120 8.82 5.50 -5.09
C PRO A 120 8.97 4.99 -6.52
N SER A 121 9.93 4.10 -6.79
CA SER A 121 10.15 3.50 -8.11
C SER A 121 8.97 2.67 -8.63
N SER A 122 8.06 2.17 -7.78
CA SER A 122 6.84 1.50 -8.22
C SER A 122 5.67 2.45 -8.46
N LEU A 123 5.74 3.68 -7.94
CA LEU A 123 4.68 4.68 -8.03
C LEU A 123 4.95 5.73 -9.12
N MET A 124 6.20 6.20 -9.22
CA MET A 124 6.58 7.29 -10.11
C MET A 124 6.31 7.00 -11.58
N PRO A 125 6.54 5.79 -12.14
CA PRO A 125 6.26 5.54 -13.55
C PRO A 125 4.80 5.80 -13.95
N LEU A 126 3.84 5.37 -13.11
CA LEU A 126 2.42 5.63 -13.34
C LEU A 126 2.12 7.12 -13.19
N HIS A 127 2.69 7.77 -12.17
CA HIS A 127 2.49 9.20 -11.96
C HIS A 127 3.02 10.05 -13.13
N ASP A 128 4.23 9.75 -13.59
CA ASP A 128 4.95 10.47 -14.65
C ASP A 128 4.26 10.33 -16.01
N MET A 129 3.62 9.19 -16.26
CA MET A 129 2.80 8.94 -17.45
C MET A 129 1.52 9.78 -17.50
N ASN A 130 1.09 10.32 -16.36
CA ASN A 130 -0.19 11.02 -16.20
C ASN A 130 0.00 12.52 -15.86
N PRO A 131 0.68 13.29 -16.72
CA PRO A 131 0.89 14.71 -16.47
C PRO A 131 -0.44 15.46 -16.59
N HIS A 132 -0.76 16.22 -15.55
CA HIS A 132 -1.87 17.17 -15.55
C HIS A 132 -1.45 18.41 -14.76
N ARG A 133 -2.01 19.58 -15.08
CA ARG A 133 -1.73 20.83 -14.32
C ARG A 133 -2.02 20.67 -12.82
N LEU A 134 -3.00 19.83 -12.51
CA LEU A 134 -3.41 19.51 -11.14
C LEU A 134 -2.79 18.21 -10.60
N THR A 135 -1.94 17.51 -11.35
CA THR A 135 -1.23 16.35 -10.79
C THR A 135 -0.24 16.81 -9.71
N ARG A 136 -0.16 16.10 -8.58
CA ARG A 136 0.64 16.47 -7.39
C ARG A 136 1.38 15.27 -6.82
N ARG A 137 2.61 15.50 -6.37
CA ARG A 137 3.38 14.54 -5.55
C ARG A 137 3.54 15.12 -4.16
N THR A 138 3.26 14.33 -3.15
CA THR A 138 3.40 14.73 -1.75
C THR A 138 4.20 13.66 -1.03
N ALA A 139 5.44 13.98 -0.67
CA ALA A 139 6.22 13.13 0.21
C ALA A 139 5.62 13.22 1.62
N TRP A 140 5.43 12.08 2.27
CA TRP A 140 4.92 12.00 3.63
C TRP A 140 5.80 11.08 4.46
N GLU A 141 6.31 11.60 5.57
CA GLU A 141 7.13 10.82 6.49
C GLU A 141 6.26 10.12 7.54
N TRP A 142 6.84 9.11 8.18
CA TRP A 142 6.24 8.42 9.32
C TRP A 142 6.00 9.37 10.50
N GLU A 143 5.00 9.02 11.32
CA GLU A 143 4.76 9.58 12.64
C GLU A 143 4.50 8.46 13.68
N PRO A 144 4.89 8.62 14.96
CA PRO A 144 4.73 7.57 15.98
C PRO A 144 3.29 7.16 16.26
N GLY A 145 3.10 5.88 16.58
CA GLY A 145 1.83 5.27 17.00
C GLY A 145 1.01 4.65 15.86
N VAL A 146 1.55 4.60 14.65
CA VAL A 146 0.83 4.15 13.43
C VAL A 146 1.12 2.70 13.03
N LEU A 147 1.84 1.94 13.88
CA LEU A 147 2.24 0.54 13.72
C LEU A 147 3.12 0.26 12.49
N PHE A 148 2.60 0.50 11.29
CA PHE A 148 3.32 0.40 10.03
C PHE A 148 3.47 1.81 9.43
N HIS A 149 4.68 2.19 9.06
CA HIS A 149 4.95 3.56 8.61
C HIS A 149 4.13 3.97 7.38
N HIS A 150 3.82 3.01 6.50
CA HIS A 150 3.02 3.25 5.30
C HIS A 150 1.54 3.58 5.60
N LEU A 151 1.06 3.35 6.82
CA LEU A 151 -0.26 3.76 7.27
C LEU A 151 -0.31 5.21 7.75
N ALA A 152 0.85 5.83 8.02
CA ALA A 152 0.92 7.20 8.55
C ALA A 152 0.07 8.21 7.74
N PRO A 153 0.10 8.24 6.39
CA PRO A 153 -0.74 9.15 5.61
C PRO A 153 -2.26 8.99 5.85
N VAL A 154 -2.70 7.79 6.24
CA VAL A 154 -4.12 7.43 6.33
C VAL A 154 -4.65 7.66 7.74
N VAL A 155 -3.93 7.19 8.77
CA VAL A 155 -4.43 7.12 10.16
C VAL A 155 -3.66 8.02 11.13
N GLY A 156 -2.56 8.62 10.67
CA GLY A 156 -1.69 9.44 11.50
C GLY A 156 -2.34 10.77 11.89
N ARG A 157 -2.15 11.20 13.15
CA ARG A 157 -2.78 12.43 13.66
C ARG A 157 -2.18 13.67 13.01
N LYS A 158 -0.88 13.69 12.75
CA LYS A 158 -0.20 14.73 11.98
C LYS A 158 -0.72 14.72 10.55
N ALA A 159 -0.87 13.55 9.93
CA ALA A 159 -1.49 13.45 8.61
C ALA A 159 -2.89 14.06 8.59
N HIS A 160 -3.75 13.78 9.57
CA HIS A 160 -5.07 14.40 9.66
C HIS A 160 -5.04 15.92 9.84
N LYS A 161 -4.01 16.48 10.48
CA LYS A 161 -3.85 17.92 10.70
C LYS A 161 -3.23 18.66 9.51
N GLU A 162 -2.35 17.99 8.76
CA GLU A 162 -1.49 18.64 7.77
C GLU A 162 -1.71 18.08 6.36
N LEU A 163 -1.72 16.76 6.18
CA LEU A 163 -1.86 16.11 4.86
C LEU A 163 -3.31 16.12 4.36
N TRP A 164 -4.26 15.72 5.18
CA TRP A 164 -5.66 15.60 4.78
C TRP A 164 -6.28 16.94 4.32
N PRO A 165 -6.01 18.08 4.97
CA PRO A 165 -6.44 19.38 4.45
C PRO A 165 -5.88 19.67 3.05
N LEU A 166 -4.64 19.27 2.76
CA LEU A 166 -4.04 19.42 1.42
C LEU A 166 -4.74 18.52 0.40
N ILE A 167 -5.02 17.26 0.75
CA ILE A 167 -5.74 16.32 -0.12
C ILE A 167 -7.15 16.84 -0.43
N LEU A 168 -7.87 17.32 0.59
CA LEU A 168 -9.24 17.83 0.43
C LEU A 168 -9.26 19.14 -0.36
N GLY A 169 -8.30 20.05 -0.11
CA GLY A 169 -8.14 21.27 -0.89
C GLY A 169 -7.87 20.97 -2.37
N TRP A 170 -6.96 20.03 -2.64
CA TRP A 170 -6.70 19.55 -3.99
C TRP A 170 -7.94 18.93 -4.64
N GLY A 171 -8.70 18.11 -3.90
CA GLY A 171 -9.96 17.54 -4.39
C GLY A 171 -10.97 18.63 -4.79
N GLY A 172 -11.01 19.74 -4.05
CA GLY A 172 -11.78 20.93 -4.42
C GLY A 172 -11.32 21.57 -5.73
N GLU A 173 -10.02 21.69 -5.96
CA GLU A 173 -9.45 22.20 -7.24
C GLU A 173 -9.75 21.31 -8.44
N VAL A 174 -9.93 20.00 -8.23
CA VAL A 174 -10.19 19.02 -9.30
C VAL A 174 -11.67 19.05 -9.73
N VAL A 175 -12.58 19.29 -8.79
CA VAL A 175 -14.03 19.27 -9.04
C VAL A 175 -14.58 20.65 -9.45
N GLY A 176 -13.95 21.73 -9.01
CA GLY A 176 -14.32 23.12 -9.35
C GLY A 176 -13.82 23.56 -10.72
#